data_AF-A0A2X2TAC3-F1
#
_entry.id   AF-A0A2X2TAC3-F1
#
_cell.length_a   1.000
_cell.length_b   1.000
_cell.length_c   1.000
_cell.angle_alpha   90.00
_cell.angle_beta   90.00
_cell.angle_gamma   90.00
#
_symmetry.space_group_name_H-M   'P 1'
#
loop_
_entity.id
_entity.type
_entity.pdbx_description
1 polymer ?
#
loop_
_entity_poly.entity_id
_entity_poly.type
_entity_poly.pdbx_seq_one_letter_code
_entity_poly.pdbx_strand_id
1 'polypeptide(L)'
;MLTLSPLVRRYTWNSAWLYNLRIFIALAGTAALPWWLGEVKLTIPLTLGVVAAALADLDDRVSGRLRNLLITLVSFFIASASVELLFPWPWLFAVGLTVSTSGFILLGGLGQRYATIAFGALLIAIYTMLGISLYEHWYQQPLFLLAGAVWYNLLTLAGHLIFPIRPLQDNLARCYESLASFLEIKATLFDPDIEEESQAPMLQLAMANSQLVTTLNQTKSSLLTRLRGDRGQRGTRRTLHYYFVAQDIHERASSSHIQYQALRDKFRYSDVMFRFQRLLTMQSQACQQLSRSILLRVPYQHDPRFERAFTHLDSALDRIRASHATASEIKALGFLITNLKAIDAQLANIESEQAIAEPQNDPENRLADDKLTGFDDIWQRLKLNLTPESALFRHAVRMSLVLCVGYAFIQFTGLQHGYWILLTSLFVCQPNYSATRRRLALRIIGTFGWGGRWPALALACPVH
;
A
#
# COMPACT_ATOMS: atom_id res chain seq x y z
N MET A 1 8.04 -2.00 -33.59
CA MET A 1 7.81 -2.66 -32.30
C MET A 1 9.16 -3.19 -31.80
N LEU A 2 9.84 -2.45 -30.91
CA LEU A 2 11.15 -2.86 -30.41
C LEU A 2 10.99 -4.03 -29.42
N THR A 3 11.46 -5.21 -29.82
CA THR A 3 11.50 -6.42 -29.01
C THR A 3 12.57 -6.29 -27.93
N LEU A 4 12.25 -5.59 -26.84
CA LEU A 4 13.07 -5.60 -25.62
C LEU A 4 13.12 -7.03 -25.06
N SER A 5 14.32 -7.49 -24.71
CA SER A 5 14.57 -8.84 -24.19
C SER A 5 13.70 -9.15 -22.95
N PRO A 6 13.31 -10.41 -22.71
CA PRO A 6 12.41 -10.79 -21.59
C PRO A 6 12.97 -10.38 -20.21
N LEU A 7 14.28 -10.27 -20.07
CA LEU A 7 14.95 -9.77 -18.86
C LEU A 7 14.75 -8.25 -18.67
N VAL A 8 14.90 -7.46 -19.74
CA VAL A 8 14.62 -6.02 -19.69
C VAL A 8 13.13 -5.76 -19.49
N ARG A 9 12.26 -6.61 -20.06
CA ARG A 9 10.81 -6.59 -19.81
C ARG A 9 10.51 -6.86 -18.34
N ARG A 10 11.14 -7.85 -17.70
CA ARG A 10 10.98 -8.14 -16.26
C ARG A 10 11.54 -7.03 -15.37
N TYR A 11 12.66 -6.41 -15.76
CA TYR A 11 13.31 -5.34 -15.00
C TYR A 11 12.57 -4.01 -15.08
N THR A 12 12.09 -3.62 -16.26
CA THR A 12 11.24 -2.43 -16.48
C THR A 12 9.82 -2.59 -15.94
N TRP A 13 9.41 -3.81 -15.55
CA TRP A 13 8.11 -4.10 -14.93
C TRP A 13 8.10 -4.02 -13.41
N ASN A 14 9.26 -3.89 -12.75
CA ASN A 14 9.29 -3.72 -11.31
C ASN A 14 8.84 -2.28 -10.96
N SER A 15 7.66 -2.14 -10.35
CA SER A 15 7.08 -0.85 -9.97
C SER A 15 8.00 -0.04 -9.06
N ALA A 16 8.78 -0.72 -8.20
CA ALA A 16 9.78 -0.10 -7.34
C ALA A 16 10.90 0.58 -8.14
N TRP A 17 11.33 0.00 -9.26
CA TRP A 17 12.40 0.58 -10.07
C TRP A 17 11.94 1.85 -10.79
N LEU A 18 10.72 1.85 -11.35
CA LEU A 18 10.14 3.06 -11.94
C LEU A 18 9.94 4.17 -10.92
N TYR A 19 9.50 3.82 -9.71
CA TYR A 19 9.39 4.77 -8.60
C TYR A 19 10.76 5.37 -8.24
N ASN A 20 11.78 4.54 -8.06
CA ASN A 20 13.14 4.99 -7.73
C ASN A 20 13.76 5.84 -8.85
N LEU A 21 13.59 5.43 -10.12
CA LEU A 21 14.04 6.20 -11.27
C LEU A 21 13.37 7.58 -11.30
N ARG A 22 12.08 7.63 -11.01
CA ARG A 22 11.32 8.88 -11.04
C ARG A 22 11.71 9.82 -9.89
N ILE A 23 12.02 9.31 -8.70
CA ILE A 23 12.64 10.10 -7.62
C ILE A 23 14.02 10.59 -8.03
N PHE A 24 14.85 9.73 -8.63
CA PHE A 24 16.17 10.08 -9.10
C PHE A 24 16.12 11.23 -10.13
N ILE A 25 15.24 11.14 -11.13
CA ILE A 25 15.02 12.22 -12.12
C ILE A 25 14.52 13.49 -11.45
N ALA A 26 13.61 13.39 -10.48
CA ALA A 26 13.09 14.56 -9.77
C ALA A 26 14.20 15.31 -9.01
N LEU A 27 14.99 14.59 -8.21
CA LEU A 27 16.08 15.15 -7.42
C LEU A 27 17.24 15.64 -8.29
N ALA A 28 17.62 14.87 -9.32
CA ALA A 28 18.64 15.28 -10.29
C ALA A 28 18.23 16.55 -11.03
N GLY A 29 16.96 16.66 -11.44
CA GLY A 29 16.43 17.87 -12.08
C GLY A 29 16.52 19.11 -11.19
N THR A 30 16.22 18.97 -9.89
CA THR A 30 16.33 20.09 -8.94
C THR A 30 17.76 20.49 -8.59
N ALA A 31 18.76 19.66 -8.86
CA ALA A 31 20.17 20.00 -8.67
C ALA A 31 20.82 20.51 -9.98
N ALA A 32 20.50 19.88 -11.12
CA ALA A 32 21.07 20.21 -12.41
C ALA A 32 20.60 21.58 -12.93
N LEU A 33 19.33 21.94 -12.72
CA LEU A 33 18.78 23.21 -13.22
C LEU A 33 19.39 24.43 -12.51
N PRO A 34 19.48 24.49 -11.17
CA PRO A 34 20.22 25.55 -10.47
C PRO A 34 21.70 25.61 -10.80
N TRP A 35 22.34 24.44 -10.98
CA TRP A 35 23.75 24.36 -11.38
C TRP A 35 23.97 24.96 -12.77
N TRP A 36 23.08 24.69 -13.72
CA TRP A 36 23.15 25.25 -15.07
C TRP A 36 22.88 26.76 -15.09
N LEU A 37 22.02 27.27 -14.19
CA LEU A 37 21.74 28.70 -14.02
C LEU A 37 22.81 29.45 -13.22
N GLY A 38 23.80 28.75 -12.64
CA GLY A 38 24.84 29.35 -11.80
C GLY A 38 24.38 29.76 -10.39
N GLU A 39 23.11 29.51 -10.03
CA GLU A 39 22.48 29.95 -8.79
C GLU A 39 22.27 28.79 -7.81
N VAL A 40 23.34 28.36 -7.15
CA VAL A 40 23.35 27.19 -6.25
C VAL A 40 22.36 27.34 -5.09
N LYS A 41 22.07 28.59 -4.66
CA LYS A 41 21.13 28.91 -3.57
C LYS A 41 19.73 28.31 -3.78
N LEU A 42 19.30 28.15 -5.04
CA LEU A 42 17.97 27.66 -5.40
C LEU A 42 17.79 26.15 -5.16
N THR A 43 18.90 25.41 -5.07
CA THR A 43 18.88 23.93 -4.96
C THR A 43 18.15 23.46 -3.70
N ILE A 44 18.38 24.13 -2.57
CA ILE A 44 17.82 23.74 -1.27
C ILE A 44 16.28 23.84 -1.27
N PRO A 45 15.64 24.99 -1.57
CA PRO A 45 14.17 25.06 -1.56
C PRO A 45 13.53 24.18 -2.65
N LEU A 46 14.14 24.05 -3.83
CA LEU A 46 13.61 23.18 -4.89
C LEU A 46 13.59 21.71 -4.45
N THR A 47 14.69 21.21 -3.89
CA THR A 47 14.79 19.82 -3.41
C THR A 47 13.84 19.55 -2.25
N LEU A 48 13.75 20.47 -1.28
CA LEU A 48 12.81 20.36 -0.16
C LEU A 48 11.35 20.37 -0.63
N GLY A 49 11.01 21.17 -1.64
CA GLY A 49 9.70 21.18 -2.28
C GLY A 49 9.36 19.85 -2.95
N VAL A 50 10.32 19.25 -3.67
CA VAL A 50 10.17 17.90 -4.27
C VAL A 50 9.94 16.84 -3.19
N VAL A 51 10.71 16.86 -2.10
CA VAL A 51 10.58 15.88 -1.02
C VAL A 51 9.21 15.99 -0.34
N ALA A 52 8.75 17.20 -0.05
CA ALA A 52 7.44 17.42 0.54
C ALA A 52 6.31 16.99 -0.40
N ALA A 53 6.42 17.29 -1.69
CA ALA A 53 5.45 16.82 -2.68
C ALA A 53 5.46 15.29 -2.83
N ALA A 54 6.62 14.64 -2.78
CA ALA A 54 6.73 13.19 -2.84
C ALA A 54 6.11 12.48 -1.64
N LEU A 55 6.23 13.07 -0.44
CA LEU A 55 5.61 12.55 0.78
C LEU A 55 4.09 12.81 0.84
N ALA A 56 3.62 13.85 0.15
CA ALA A 56 2.20 14.21 0.06
C ALA A 56 1.48 13.54 -1.13
N ASP A 57 2.22 12.91 -2.04
CA ASP A 57 1.64 12.25 -3.22
C ASP A 57 1.04 10.90 -2.83
N LEU A 58 -0.16 10.64 -3.31
CA LEU A 58 -0.87 9.38 -3.17
C LEU A 58 -1.28 8.89 -4.55
N ASP A 59 -1.32 7.57 -4.71
CA ASP A 59 -1.67 6.90 -5.96
C ASP A 59 -3.15 7.07 -6.28
N ASP A 60 -3.49 8.26 -6.76
CA ASP A 60 -4.83 8.61 -7.20
C ASP A 60 -4.93 8.71 -8.72
N ARG A 61 -6.15 8.51 -9.20
CA ARG A 61 -6.54 8.62 -10.60
C ARG A 61 -6.22 10.00 -11.16
N VAL A 62 -5.89 10.12 -12.44
CA VAL A 62 -5.42 11.38 -13.07
C VAL A 62 -6.33 12.58 -12.77
N SER A 63 -7.65 12.44 -12.89
CA SER A 63 -8.61 13.51 -12.58
C SER A 63 -8.65 13.90 -11.09
N GLY A 64 -8.61 12.90 -10.19
CA GLY A 64 -8.50 13.15 -8.75
C GLY A 64 -7.16 13.75 -8.37
N ARG A 65 -6.07 13.30 -9.00
CA ARG A 65 -4.71 13.80 -8.78
C ARG A 65 -4.57 15.26 -9.19
N LEU A 66 -5.21 15.72 -10.27
CA LEU A 66 -5.16 17.14 -10.64
C LEU A 66 -5.84 18.02 -9.58
N ARG A 67 -7.00 17.58 -9.06
CA ARG A 67 -7.67 18.28 -7.95
C ARG A 67 -6.81 18.26 -6.68
N ASN A 68 -6.21 17.12 -6.34
CA ASN A 68 -5.33 17.00 -5.19
C ASN A 68 -4.09 17.88 -5.35
N LEU A 69 -3.48 17.92 -6.54
CA LEU A 69 -2.34 18.77 -6.85
C LEU A 69 -2.69 20.23 -6.59
N LEU A 70 -3.87 20.70 -7.03
CA LEU A 70 -4.32 22.06 -6.76
C LEU A 70 -4.47 22.31 -5.25
N ILE A 71 -5.11 21.39 -4.52
CA ILE A 71 -5.26 21.49 -3.05
C ILE A 71 -3.88 21.52 -2.37
N THR A 72 -2.94 20.68 -2.79
CA THR A 72 -1.56 20.60 -2.27
C THR A 72 -0.79 21.89 -2.56
N LEU A 73 -0.85 22.43 -3.77
CA LEU A 73 -0.16 23.68 -4.09
C LEU A 73 -0.73 24.86 -3.30
N VAL A 74 -2.06 24.94 -3.16
CA VAL A 74 -2.71 25.99 -2.36
C VAL A 74 -2.34 25.85 -0.88
N SER A 75 -2.37 24.64 -0.32
CA SER A 75 -2.02 24.41 1.08
C SER A 75 -0.54 24.69 1.35
N PHE A 76 0.35 24.30 0.44
CA PHE A 76 1.78 24.56 0.52
C PHE A 76 2.08 26.05 0.44
N PHE A 77 1.41 26.77 -0.45
CA PHE A 77 1.54 28.23 -0.56
C PHE A 77 1.08 28.92 0.72
N ILE A 78 -0.11 28.59 1.23
CA ILE A 78 -0.64 29.18 2.47
C ILE A 78 0.30 28.88 3.64
N ALA A 79 0.74 27.64 3.79
CA ALA A 79 1.65 27.23 4.85
C ALA A 79 2.98 27.99 4.77
N SER A 80 3.59 28.04 3.59
CA SER A 80 4.87 28.73 3.38
C SER A 80 4.78 30.24 3.58
N ALA A 81 3.79 30.90 2.96
CA ALA A 81 3.60 32.34 3.08
C ALA A 81 3.25 32.74 4.52
N SER A 82 2.46 31.93 5.23
CA SER A 82 2.12 32.21 6.63
C SER A 82 3.36 32.23 7.52
N VAL A 83 4.34 31.35 7.27
CA VAL A 83 5.58 31.31 8.04
C VAL A 83 6.41 32.56 7.80
N GLU A 84 6.62 32.97 6.55
CA GLU A 84 7.44 34.15 6.23
C GLU A 84 6.83 35.45 6.73
N LEU A 85 5.49 35.58 6.70
CA LEU A 85 4.79 36.77 7.21
C LEU A 85 4.76 36.85 8.74
N LEU A 86 4.61 35.72 9.44
CA LEU A 86 4.51 35.70 10.90
C LEU A 86 5.86 35.62 11.60
N PHE A 87 6.93 35.20 10.90
CA PHE A 87 8.25 35.04 11.50
C PHE A 87 8.79 36.28 12.25
N PRO A 88 8.58 37.53 11.77
CA PRO A 88 9.03 38.72 12.52
C PRO A 88 8.34 38.91 13.88
N TRP A 89 7.24 38.19 14.14
CA TRP A 89 6.39 38.33 15.33
C TRP A 89 6.31 36.99 16.09
N PRO A 90 7.26 36.68 17.00
CA PRO A 90 7.39 35.35 17.60
C PRO A 90 6.13 34.81 18.29
N TRP A 91 5.35 35.67 18.93
CA TRP A 91 4.10 35.30 19.60
C TRP A 91 2.98 34.98 18.61
N LEU A 92 2.83 35.80 17.57
CA LEU A 92 1.87 35.54 16.49
C LEU A 92 2.24 34.27 15.73
N PHE A 93 3.54 34.03 15.53
CA PHE A 93 4.04 32.80 14.94
C PHE A 93 3.69 31.56 15.76
N ALA A 94 3.87 31.60 17.09
CA ALA A 94 3.50 30.47 17.96
C ALA A 94 2.00 30.14 17.87
N VAL A 95 1.15 31.17 17.87
CA VAL A 95 -0.30 31.02 17.69
C VAL A 95 -0.63 30.50 16.28
N GLY A 96 0.00 31.05 15.24
CA GLY A 96 -0.17 30.61 13.86
C GLY A 96 0.24 29.14 13.66
N LEU A 97 1.37 28.73 14.23
CA LEU A 97 1.88 27.36 14.17
C LEU A 97 0.92 26.38 14.87
N THR A 98 0.41 26.72 16.05
CA THR A 98 -0.53 25.87 16.78
C THR A 98 -1.88 25.74 16.08
N VAL A 99 -2.43 26.85 15.58
CA VAL A 99 -3.71 26.87 14.86
C VAL A 99 -3.59 26.12 13.53
N SER A 100 -2.56 26.39 12.74
CA SER A 100 -2.33 25.71 11.45
C SER A 100 -2.06 24.22 11.61
N THR A 101 -1.23 23.82 12.59
CA THR A 101 -0.97 22.40 12.89
C THR A 101 -2.25 21.67 13.25
N SER A 102 -3.05 22.25 14.14
CA SER A 102 -4.32 21.64 14.55
C SER A 102 -5.29 21.56 13.37
N GLY A 103 -5.42 22.64 12.58
CA GLY A 103 -6.29 22.71 11.41
C GLY A 103 -5.90 21.70 10.33
N PHE A 104 -4.63 21.63 9.95
CA PHE A 104 -4.14 20.69 8.93
C PHE A 104 -4.33 19.23 9.37
N ILE A 105 -3.99 18.88 10.61
CA ILE A 105 -4.17 17.51 11.10
C ILE A 105 -5.64 17.11 11.15
N LEU A 106 -6.54 18.02 11.56
CA LEU A 106 -7.99 17.78 11.55
C LEU A 106 -8.54 17.62 10.12
N LEU A 107 -8.04 18.41 9.16
CA LEU A 107 -8.36 18.27 7.74
C LEU A 107 -7.94 16.88 7.22
N GLY A 108 -6.87 16.31 7.78
CA GLY A 108 -6.47 14.92 7.55
C GLY A 108 -7.48 13.86 7.97
N GLY A 109 -8.41 14.17 8.88
CA GLY A 109 -9.48 13.27 9.30
C GLY A 109 -10.57 13.01 8.25
N LEU A 110 -10.62 13.82 7.18
CA LEU A 110 -11.56 13.65 6.07
C LEU A 110 -11.23 12.43 5.19
N GLY A 111 -10.01 11.92 5.29
CA GLY A 111 -9.56 10.72 4.61
C GLY A 111 -8.04 10.68 4.48
N GLN A 112 -7.49 9.49 4.22
CA GLN A 112 -6.04 9.27 4.09
C GLN A 112 -5.38 10.24 3.09
N ARG A 113 -6.11 10.64 2.04
CA ARG A 113 -5.69 11.63 1.06
C ARG A 113 -5.30 12.96 1.68
N TYR A 114 -6.23 13.56 2.41
CA TYR A 114 -6.02 14.85 3.03
C TYR A 114 -4.99 14.78 4.16
N ALA A 115 -4.84 13.63 4.82
CA ALA A 115 -3.84 13.46 5.88
C ALA A 115 -2.39 13.60 5.36
N THR A 116 -2.09 13.02 4.19
CA THR A 116 -0.77 13.15 3.57
C THR A 116 -0.50 14.57 3.07
N ILE A 117 -1.50 15.24 2.50
CA ILE A 117 -1.40 16.63 2.05
C ILE A 117 -1.15 17.57 3.23
N ALA A 118 -1.90 17.38 4.32
CA ALA A 118 -1.73 18.12 5.57
C ALA A 118 -0.34 17.94 6.18
N PHE A 119 0.16 16.70 6.19
CA PHE A 119 1.52 16.40 6.64
C PHE A 119 2.57 17.10 5.78
N GLY A 120 2.43 17.06 4.45
CA GLY A 120 3.31 17.77 3.52
C GLY A 120 3.29 19.30 3.71
N ALA A 121 2.12 19.87 3.99
CA ALA A 121 1.98 21.32 4.22
C ALA A 121 2.69 21.75 5.52
N LEU A 122 2.56 20.95 6.58
CA LEU A 122 3.27 21.18 7.84
C LEU A 122 4.79 20.98 7.66
N LEU A 123 5.21 20.02 6.84
CA LEU A 123 6.61 19.81 6.52
C LEU A 123 7.21 21.01 5.76
N ILE A 124 6.49 21.56 4.78
CA ILE A 124 6.90 22.78 4.07
C ILE A 124 6.95 23.98 5.00
N ALA A 125 5.99 24.12 5.91
CA ALA A 125 6.05 25.18 6.93
C ALA A 125 7.31 25.10 7.80
N ILE A 126 7.83 23.90 8.09
CA ILE A 126 9.09 23.76 8.83
C ILE A 126 10.30 24.01 7.92
N TYR A 127 10.25 23.56 6.66
CA TYR A 127 11.31 23.82 5.68
C TYR A 127 11.45 25.30 5.33
N THR A 128 10.37 26.06 5.35
CA THR A 128 10.44 27.50 5.11
C THR A 128 11.24 28.18 6.19
N MET A 129 11.07 27.77 7.45
CA MET A 129 11.87 28.27 8.58
C MET A 129 13.39 28.10 8.38
N LEU A 130 13.85 27.07 7.64
CA LEU A 130 15.27 26.85 7.37
C LEU A 130 15.87 27.87 6.39
N GLY A 131 15.05 28.49 5.54
CA GLY A 131 15.52 29.35 4.44
C GLY A 131 15.17 30.83 4.56
N ILE A 132 14.55 31.26 5.67
CA ILE A 132 14.05 32.64 5.86
C ILE A 132 15.14 33.70 5.69
N SER A 133 16.39 33.41 6.06
CA SER A 133 17.50 34.35 5.95
C SER A 133 18.19 34.37 4.58
N LEU A 134 17.79 33.50 3.65
CA LEU A 134 18.48 33.34 2.36
C LEU A 134 17.92 34.25 1.25
N TYR A 135 16.71 34.81 1.41
CA TYR A 135 15.99 35.53 0.37
C TYR A 135 15.49 36.89 0.87
N GLU A 136 15.58 37.91 0.02
CA GLU A 136 15.21 39.29 0.38
C GLU A 136 13.69 39.52 0.36
N HIS A 137 12.96 38.76 -0.46
CA HIS A 137 11.52 38.95 -0.66
C HIS A 137 10.73 37.73 -0.17
N TRP A 138 9.65 37.99 0.57
CA TRP A 138 8.77 36.98 1.21
C TRP A 138 8.07 35.99 0.25
N TYR A 139 8.11 36.23 -1.07
CA TYR A 139 7.47 35.37 -2.07
C TYR A 139 8.46 34.50 -2.84
N GLN A 140 9.77 34.74 -2.73
CA GLN A 140 10.78 34.01 -3.50
C GLN A 140 10.89 32.56 -3.01
N GLN A 141 11.09 32.37 -1.71
CA GLN A 141 11.23 31.05 -1.12
C GLN A 141 9.98 30.17 -1.26
N PRO A 142 8.74 30.65 -1.02
CA PRO A 142 7.52 29.88 -1.24
C PRO A 142 7.37 29.47 -2.70
N LEU A 143 7.71 30.35 -3.63
CA LEU A 143 7.61 30.07 -5.06
C LEU A 143 8.59 28.98 -5.49
N PHE A 144 9.82 28.94 -4.97
CA PHE A 144 10.78 27.88 -5.26
C PHE A 144 10.38 26.53 -4.66
N LEU A 145 9.82 26.52 -3.45
CA LEU A 145 9.26 25.30 -2.84
C LEU A 145 8.10 24.75 -3.69
N LEU A 146 7.21 25.64 -4.14
CA LEU A 146 6.11 25.29 -5.04
C LEU A 146 6.61 24.82 -6.40
N ALA A 147 7.62 25.46 -6.97
CA ALA A 147 8.22 25.04 -8.24
C ALA A 147 8.78 23.61 -8.15
N GLY A 148 9.45 23.27 -7.04
CA GLY A 148 9.89 21.90 -6.75
C GLY A 148 8.70 20.92 -6.65
N ALA A 149 7.64 21.32 -5.95
CA ALA A 149 6.42 20.53 -5.84
C ALA A 149 5.73 20.31 -7.20
N VAL A 150 5.65 21.34 -8.04
CA VAL A 150 5.10 21.28 -9.40
C VAL A 150 5.95 20.37 -10.28
N TRP A 151 7.28 20.49 -10.23
CA TRP A 151 8.19 19.64 -11.00
C TRP A 151 8.00 18.15 -10.70
N TYR A 152 7.98 17.78 -9.42
CA TYR A 152 7.69 16.41 -9.00
C TYR A 152 6.34 15.94 -9.52
N ASN A 153 5.33 16.81 -9.42
CA ASN A 153 3.95 16.52 -9.83
C ASN A 153 3.78 16.34 -11.35
N LEU A 154 4.50 17.14 -12.15
CA LEU A 154 4.53 16.99 -13.60
C LEU A 154 5.20 15.68 -14.01
N LEU A 155 6.31 15.31 -13.36
CA LEU A 155 6.96 14.01 -13.58
C LEU A 155 6.03 12.84 -13.23
N THR A 156 5.22 12.96 -12.17
CA THR A 156 4.18 11.98 -11.82
C THR A 156 3.22 11.77 -12.99
N LEU A 157 2.69 12.90 -13.49
CA LEU A 157 1.60 12.93 -14.44
C LEU A 157 2.10 12.39 -15.79
N ALA A 158 3.30 12.77 -16.19
CA ALA A 158 3.98 12.23 -17.36
C ALA A 158 4.19 10.71 -17.22
N GLY A 159 4.68 10.22 -16.07
CA GLY A 159 4.84 8.79 -15.82
C GLY A 159 3.53 8.00 -15.91
N HIS A 160 2.43 8.56 -15.40
CA HIS A 160 1.11 7.95 -15.48
C HIS A 160 0.52 7.99 -16.89
N LEU A 161 0.78 9.05 -17.66
CA LEU A 161 0.36 9.15 -19.07
C LEU A 161 1.06 8.08 -19.92
N ILE A 162 2.33 7.81 -19.65
CA ILE A 162 3.13 6.79 -20.35
C ILE A 162 2.74 5.37 -19.90
N PHE A 163 2.37 5.15 -18.63
CA PHE A 163 2.03 3.82 -18.08
C PHE A 163 0.72 3.77 -17.26
N PRO A 164 -0.46 3.94 -17.86
CA PRO A 164 -1.73 4.19 -17.14
C PRO A 164 -2.36 3.01 -16.35
N ILE A 165 -1.73 1.83 -16.24
CA ILE A 165 -2.43 0.58 -15.80
C ILE A 165 -1.72 -0.22 -14.68
N ARG A 166 -0.56 0.20 -14.17
CA ARG A 166 0.30 -0.68 -13.34
C ARG A 166 -0.17 -1.01 -11.89
N PRO A 167 -0.62 -0.06 -11.04
CA PRO A 167 -0.72 -0.34 -9.60
C PRO A 167 -1.80 -1.38 -9.25
N LEU A 168 -2.91 -1.41 -9.98
CA LEU A 168 -3.99 -2.37 -9.74
C LEU A 168 -3.62 -3.79 -10.21
N GLN A 169 -2.87 -3.90 -11.32
CA GLN A 169 -2.35 -5.18 -11.80
C GLN A 169 -1.33 -5.75 -10.82
N ASP A 170 -0.45 -4.90 -10.28
CA ASP A 170 0.53 -5.30 -9.28
C ASP A 170 -0.14 -5.78 -7.98
N ASN A 171 -1.20 -5.10 -7.54
CA ASN A 171 -1.96 -5.53 -6.35
C ASN A 171 -2.68 -6.86 -6.57
N LEU A 172 -3.29 -7.09 -7.75
CA LEU A 172 -3.86 -8.39 -8.10
C LEU A 172 -2.79 -9.50 -8.18
N ALA A 173 -1.66 -9.22 -8.83
CA ALA A 173 -0.57 -10.18 -8.91
C ALA A 173 -0.04 -10.55 -7.52
N ARG A 174 0.08 -9.57 -6.61
CA ARG A 174 0.39 -9.80 -5.20
C ARG A 174 -0.67 -10.65 -4.50
N CYS A 175 -1.96 -10.44 -4.75
CA CYS A 175 -3.01 -11.32 -4.21
C CYS A 175 -2.79 -12.78 -4.59
N TYR A 176 -2.53 -13.08 -5.87
CA TYR A 176 -2.29 -14.45 -6.33
C TYR A 176 -0.96 -15.03 -5.82
N GLU A 177 0.06 -14.21 -5.62
CA GLU A 177 1.32 -14.63 -5.00
C GLU A 177 1.13 -14.97 -3.52
N SER A 178 0.40 -14.14 -2.76
CA SER A 178 0.02 -14.45 -1.37
C SER A 178 -0.89 -15.69 -1.28
N LEU A 179 -1.79 -15.87 -2.25
CA LEU A 179 -2.67 -17.04 -2.33
C LEU A 179 -1.86 -18.31 -2.61
N ALA A 180 -0.86 -18.24 -3.49
CA ALA A 180 0.06 -19.35 -3.75
C ALA A 180 0.83 -19.73 -2.49
N SER A 181 1.41 -18.75 -1.79
CA SER A 181 2.12 -18.99 -0.51
C SER A 181 1.20 -19.61 0.54
N PHE A 182 -0.04 -19.11 0.65
CA PHE A 182 -1.05 -19.69 1.54
C PHE A 182 -1.37 -21.16 1.19
N LEU A 183 -1.60 -21.49 -0.08
CA LEU A 183 -1.87 -22.86 -0.52
C LEU A 183 -0.65 -23.79 -0.33
N GLU A 184 0.57 -23.27 -0.51
CA GLU A 184 1.81 -24.00 -0.30
C GLU A 184 2.02 -24.35 1.17
N ILE A 185 1.84 -23.38 2.07
CA ILE A 185 1.88 -23.61 3.53
C ILE A 185 0.73 -24.54 3.94
N LYS A 186 -0.45 -24.42 3.32
CA LYS A 186 -1.56 -25.34 3.60
C LYS A 186 -1.25 -26.77 3.13
N ALA A 187 -0.52 -26.95 2.04
CA ALA A 187 -0.13 -28.27 1.54
C ALA A 187 0.74 -29.02 2.55
N THR A 188 1.63 -28.33 3.28
CA THR A 188 2.48 -28.98 4.29
C THR A 188 1.67 -29.56 5.45
N LEU A 189 0.45 -29.08 5.73
CA LEU A 189 -0.40 -29.69 6.76
C LEU A 189 -0.81 -31.13 6.44
N PHE A 190 -0.70 -31.57 5.19
CA PHE A 190 -0.96 -32.93 4.76
C PHE A 190 0.28 -33.84 4.82
N ASP A 191 1.45 -33.31 5.18
CA ASP A 191 2.67 -34.10 5.31
C ASP A 191 2.58 -35.03 6.54
N PRO A 192 2.57 -36.37 6.38
CA PRO A 192 2.45 -37.32 7.48
C PRO A 192 3.66 -37.38 8.43
N ASP A 193 4.80 -36.82 8.02
CA ASP A 193 6.07 -36.93 8.75
C ASP A 193 6.34 -35.73 9.68
N ILE A 194 5.40 -34.80 9.79
CA ILE A 194 5.50 -33.67 10.74
C ILE A 194 5.48 -34.18 12.18
N GLU A 195 6.53 -33.86 12.94
CA GLU A 195 6.60 -34.12 14.37
C GLU A 195 5.49 -33.38 15.14
N GLU A 196 4.69 -34.11 15.92
CA GLU A 196 3.44 -33.65 16.57
C GLU A 196 3.63 -32.46 17.54
N GLU A 197 4.85 -32.23 18.03
CA GLU A 197 5.15 -31.21 19.04
C GLU A 197 5.23 -29.78 18.48
N SER A 198 5.28 -29.62 17.15
CA SER A 198 5.44 -28.30 16.53
C SER A 198 4.11 -27.68 16.09
N GLN A 199 3.61 -26.71 16.86
CA GLN A 199 2.50 -25.83 16.44
C GLN A 199 2.89 -24.88 15.27
N ALA A 200 4.15 -24.91 14.82
CA ALA A 200 4.69 -23.98 13.84
C ALA A 200 3.93 -23.95 12.49
N PRO A 201 3.50 -25.07 11.89
CA PRO A 201 2.78 -25.03 10.61
C PRO A 201 1.40 -24.35 10.70
N MET A 202 0.68 -24.55 11.81
CA MET A 202 -0.60 -23.90 12.08
C MET A 202 -0.42 -22.39 12.27
N LEU A 203 0.61 -21.99 13.02
CA LEU A 203 0.95 -20.57 13.20
C LEU A 203 1.33 -19.91 11.87
N GLN A 204 2.16 -20.57 11.05
CA GLN A 204 2.53 -20.07 9.72
C GLN A 204 1.32 -19.94 8.79
N LEU A 205 0.41 -20.91 8.80
CA LEU A 205 -0.83 -20.82 8.03
C LEU A 205 -1.70 -19.64 8.48
N ALA A 206 -1.83 -19.41 9.79
CA ALA A 206 -2.59 -18.28 10.32
C ALA A 206 -1.95 -16.93 9.94
N MET A 207 -0.63 -16.82 9.99
CA MET A 207 0.10 -15.64 9.54
C MET A 207 -0.07 -15.39 8.03
N ALA A 208 0.05 -16.44 7.21
CA ALA A 208 -0.15 -16.36 5.77
C ALA A 208 -1.59 -15.97 5.41
N ASN A 209 -2.58 -16.50 6.13
CA ASN A 209 -3.99 -16.12 5.98
C ASN A 209 -4.21 -14.63 6.31
N SER A 210 -3.64 -14.14 7.41
CA SER A 210 -3.71 -12.72 7.78
C SER A 210 -3.11 -11.83 6.68
N GLN A 211 -1.92 -12.18 6.18
CA GLN A 211 -1.28 -11.46 5.07
C GLN A 211 -2.13 -11.48 3.79
N LEU A 212 -2.69 -12.63 3.42
CA LEU A 212 -3.58 -12.76 2.26
C LEU A 212 -4.83 -11.89 2.39
N VAL A 213 -5.50 -11.91 3.54
CA VAL A 213 -6.68 -11.09 3.81
C VAL A 213 -6.34 -9.59 3.74
N THR A 214 -5.19 -9.17 4.30
CA THR A 214 -4.76 -7.76 4.17
C THR A 214 -4.53 -7.36 2.72
N THR A 215 -3.91 -8.23 1.91
CA THR A 215 -3.65 -7.98 0.49
C THR A 215 -4.95 -7.94 -0.31
N LEU A 216 -5.89 -8.85 -0.06
CA LEU A 216 -7.23 -8.83 -0.66
C LEU A 216 -7.99 -7.54 -0.33
N ASN A 217 -7.94 -7.07 0.91
CA ASN A 217 -8.58 -5.81 1.32
C ASN A 217 -7.95 -4.58 0.64
N GLN A 218 -6.62 -4.53 0.52
CA GLN A 218 -5.92 -3.46 -0.21
C GLN A 218 -6.30 -3.45 -1.69
N THR A 219 -6.37 -4.62 -2.33
CA THR A 219 -6.79 -4.76 -3.73
C THR A 219 -8.26 -4.35 -3.91
N LYS A 220 -9.15 -4.74 -3.00
CA LYS A 220 -10.56 -4.32 -2.99
C LYS A 220 -10.71 -2.79 -2.93
N SER A 221 -9.99 -2.14 -2.02
CA SER A 221 -10.00 -0.67 -1.89
C SER A 221 -9.52 0.02 -3.17
N SER A 222 -8.44 -0.50 -3.76
CA SER A 222 -7.89 -0.01 -5.04
C SER A 222 -8.90 -0.16 -6.18
N LEU A 223 -9.61 -1.29 -6.21
CA LEU A 223 -10.58 -1.63 -7.24
C LEU A 223 -11.87 -0.81 -7.14
N LEU A 224 -12.42 -0.64 -5.93
CA LEU A 224 -13.60 0.20 -5.66
C LEU A 224 -13.36 1.66 -6.04
N THR A 225 -12.17 2.18 -5.74
CA THR A 225 -11.78 3.56 -6.11
C THR A 225 -11.82 3.77 -7.63
N ARG A 226 -11.50 2.74 -8.42
CA ARG A 226 -11.55 2.79 -9.88
C ARG A 226 -12.98 2.62 -10.42
N LEU A 227 -13.75 1.69 -9.88
CA LEU A 227 -15.15 1.44 -10.27
C LEU A 227 -16.04 2.68 -10.08
N ARG A 228 -15.82 3.47 -9.03
CA ARG A 228 -16.58 4.70 -8.76
C ARG A 228 -16.47 5.75 -9.86
N GLY A 229 -15.39 5.74 -10.66
CA GLY A 229 -15.16 6.73 -11.72
C GLY A 229 -15.08 6.17 -13.14
N ASP A 230 -15.07 4.85 -13.34
CA ASP A 230 -14.83 4.19 -14.64
C ASP A 230 -15.93 3.21 -15.01
N ARG A 231 -17.18 3.67 -14.95
CA ARG A 231 -18.35 2.87 -15.30
C ARG A 231 -18.23 2.41 -16.76
N GLY A 232 -17.95 1.13 -16.97
CA GLY A 232 -18.13 0.46 -18.26
C GLY A 232 -16.87 0.10 -19.08
N GLN A 233 -15.64 0.32 -18.59
CA GLN A 233 -14.45 -0.11 -19.34
C GLN A 233 -14.17 -1.62 -19.22
N ARG A 234 -13.96 -2.29 -20.37
CA ARG A 234 -13.64 -3.74 -20.48
C ARG A 234 -12.49 -4.17 -19.55
N GLY A 235 -11.48 -3.31 -19.38
CA GLY A 235 -10.34 -3.59 -18.49
C GLY A 235 -10.70 -3.69 -17.01
N THR A 236 -11.64 -2.88 -16.53
CA THR A 236 -12.10 -2.89 -15.13
C THR A 236 -12.90 -4.17 -14.82
N ARG A 237 -13.73 -4.64 -15.77
CA ARG A 237 -14.49 -5.89 -15.61
C ARG A 237 -13.56 -7.11 -15.52
N ARG A 238 -12.51 -7.15 -16.37
CA ARG A 238 -11.48 -8.20 -16.33
C ARG A 238 -10.78 -8.24 -14.97
N THR A 239 -10.33 -7.10 -14.46
CA THR A 239 -9.69 -6.99 -13.14
C THR A 239 -10.63 -7.40 -12.00
N LEU A 240 -11.91 -7.02 -12.06
CA LEU A 240 -12.90 -7.40 -11.07
C LEU A 240 -13.14 -8.92 -11.05
N HIS A 241 -13.19 -9.55 -12.22
CA HIS A 241 -13.31 -11.01 -12.32
C HIS A 241 -12.12 -11.74 -11.69
N TYR A 242 -10.87 -11.34 -11.99
CA TYR A 242 -9.69 -11.88 -11.30
C TYR A 242 -9.78 -11.72 -9.77
N TYR A 243 -10.27 -10.57 -9.29
CA TYR A 243 -10.44 -10.36 -7.86
C TYR A 243 -11.43 -11.34 -7.24
N PHE A 244 -12.61 -11.54 -7.85
CA PHE A 244 -13.61 -12.47 -7.34
C PHE A 244 -13.12 -13.92 -7.37
N VAL A 245 -12.43 -14.34 -8.44
CA VAL A 245 -11.81 -15.67 -8.49
C VAL A 245 -10.80 -15.86 -7.35
N ALA A 246 -9.96 -14.87 -7.08
CA ALA A 246 -9.02 -14.93 -5.96
C ALA A 246 -9.74 -15.01 -4.59
N GLN A 247 -10.84 -14.28 -4.42
CA GLN A 247 -11.67 -14.31 -3.22
C GLN A 247 -12.35 -15.68 -3.04
N ASP A 248 -12.96 -16.23 -4.09
CA ASP A 248 -13.62 -17.53 -4.07
C ASP A 248 -12.63 -18.66 -3.74
N ILE A 249 -11.42 -18.61 -4.31
CA ILE A 249 -10.36 -19.56 -3.97
C ILE A 249 -9.96 -19.42 -2.50
N HIS A 250 -9.81 -18.19 -2.00
CA HIS A 250 -9.49 -17.96 -0.58
C HIS A 250 -10.59 -18.49 0.34
N GLU A 251 -11.87 -18.22 0.07
CA GLU A 251 -12.99 -18.68 0.88
C GLU A 251 -13.04 -20.21 0.94
N ARG A 252 -12.88 -20.89 -0.21
CA ARG A 252 -12.83 -22.36 -0.29
C ARG A 252 -11.59 -22.94 0.38
N ALA A 253 -10.44 -22.29 0.22
CA ALA A 253 -9.18 -22.75 0.82
C ALA A 253 -9.10 -22.43 2.32
N SER A 254 -9.83 -21.44 2.83
CA SER A 254 -9.85 -21.07 4.25
C SER A 254 -10.86 -21.90 5.07
N SER A 255 -11.71 -22.70 4.44
CA SER A 255 -12.71 -23.50 5.16
C SER A 255 -12.05 -24.47 6.17
N SER A 256 -12.35 -24.28 7.46
CA SER A 256 -11.59 -24.84 8.61
C SER A 256 -12.18 -26.08 9.28
N HIS A 257 -13.15 -26.76 8.69
CA HIS A 257 -13.86 -27.88 9.37
C HIS A 257 -13.06 -29.18 9.46
N ILE A 258 -11.73 -29.14 9.36
CA ILE A 258 -10.88 -30.32 9.17
C ILE A 258 -9.75 -30.33 10.19
N GLN A 259 -9.71 -31.40 10.98
CA GLN A 259 -8.69 -31.61 11.99
C GLN A 259 -7.51 -32.37 11.37
N TYR A 260 -6.59 -31.61 10.76
CA TYR A 260 -5.47 -32.18 9.97
C TYR A 260 -4.64 -33.20 10.73
N GLN A 261 -4.42 -33.01 12.04
CA GLN A 261 -3.70 -33.96 12.89
C GLN A 261 -4.37 -35.34 12.88
N ALA A 262 -5.67 -35.41 13.20
CA ALA A 262 -6.41 -36.67 13.22
C ALA A 262 -6.43 -37.39 11.86
N LEU A 263 -6.45 -36.63 10.75
CA LEU A 263 -6.34 -37.21 9.40
C LEU A 263 -4.95 -37.77 9.12
N ARG A 264 -3.88 -37.07 9.50
CA ARG A 264 -2.51 -37.56 9.34
C ARG A 264 -2.28 -38.82 10.15
N ASP A 265 -2.72 -38.85 11.40
CA ASP A 265 -2.50 -39.99 12.30
C ASP A 265 -3.19 -41.25 11.75
N LYS A 266 -4.42 -41.09 11.26
CA LYS A 266 -5.20 -42.20 10.71
C LYS A 266 -4.72 -42.67 9.34
N PHE A 267 -4.34 -41.74 8.46
CA PHE A 267 -3.95 -42.03 7.07
C PHE A 267 -2.43 -41.96 6.85
N ARG A 268 -1.63 -42.10 7.90
CA ARG A 268 -0.16 -41.97 7.86
C ARG A 268 0.49 -42.88 6.81
N TYR A 269 0.02 -44.12 6.73
CA TYR A 269 0.54 -45.13 5.79
C TYR A 269 -0.23 -45.19 4.46
N SER A 270 -1.12 -44.22 4.21
CA SER A 270 -1.89 -44.12 2.96
C SER A 270 -1.28 -43.09 2.02
N ASP A 271 -1.36 -43.35 0.71
CA ASP A 271 -0.94 -42.41 -0.32
C ASP A 271 -1.85 -41.17 -0.44
N VAL A 272 -3.02 -41.18 0.21
CA VAL A 272 -4.03 -40.12 0.06
C VAL A 272 -3.56 -38.78 0.60
N MET A 273 -2.83 -38.74 1.71
CA MET A 273 -2.29 -37.49 2.27
C MET A 273 -1.32 -36.81 1.29
N PHE A 274 -0.37 -37.57 0.73
CA PHE A 274 0.56 -37.09 -0.29
C PHE A 274 -0.14 -36.60 -1.57
N ARG A 275 -1.26 -37.23 -1.96
CA ARG A 275 -2.05 -36.81 -3.12
C ARG A 275 -2.76 -35.48 -2.89
N PHE A 276 -3.30 -35.24 -1.69
CA PHE A 276 -3.86 -33.94 -1.31
C PHE A 276 -2.78 -32.85 -1.28
N GLN A 277 -1.64 -33.14 -0.64
CA GLN A 277 -0.48 -32.25 -0.64
C GLN A 277 -0.07 -31.87 -2.07
N ARG A 278 0.12 -32.87 -2.93
CA ARG A 278 0.51 -32.66 -4.34
C ARG A 278 -0.48 -31.77 -5.09
N LEU A 279 -1.78 -32.00 -4.95
CA LEU A 279 -2.80 -31.19 -5.63
C LEU A 279 -2.79 -29.74 -5.14
N LEU A 280 -2.67 -29.50 -3.83
CA LEU A 280 -2.55 -28.14 -3.29
C LEU A 280 -1.28 -27.44 -3.76
N THR A 281 -0.15 -28.15 -3.84
CA THR A 281 1.09 -27.61 -4.42
C THR A 281 0.92 -27.26 -5.89
N MET A 282 0.24 -28.10 -6.68
CA MET A 282 -0.08 -27.78 -8.07
C MET A 282 -0.96 -26.53 -8.18
N GLN A 283 -1.98 -26.38 -7.32
CA GLN A 283 -2.83 -25.17 -7.29
C GLN A 283 -2.06 -23.91 -6.87
N SER A 284 -1.11 -24.05 -5.93
CA SER A 284 -0.18 -22.98 -5.58
C SER A 284 0.64 -22.54 -6.79
N GLN A 285 1.25 -23.48 -7.51
CA GLN A 285 2.02 -23.19 -8.73
C GLN A 285 1.17 -22.52 -9.81
N ALA A 286 -0.09 -22.96 -9.99
CA ALA A 286 -1.05 -22.33 -10.88
C ALA A 286 -1.31 -20.86 -10.49
N CYS A 287 -1.50 -20.57 -9.19
CA CYS A 287 -1.64 -19.20 -8.69
C CYS A 287 -0.38 -18.35 -8.95
N GLN A 288 0.83 -18.90 -8.79
CA GLN A 288 2.08 -18.20 -9.12
C GLN A 288 2.18 -17.90 -10.63
N GLN A 289 1.83 -18.86 -11.48
CA GLN A 289 1.81 -18.67 -12.93
C GLN A 289 0.80 -17.59 -13.32
N LEU A 290 -0.38 -17.59 -12.70
CA LEU A 290 -1.41 -16.60 -12.90
C LEU A 290 -0.93 -15.19 -12.48
N SER A 291 -0.29 -15.05 -11.32
CA SER A 291 0.35 -13.80 -10.89
C SER A 291 1.33 -13.25 -11.95
N ARG A 292 2.21 -14.12 -12.47
CA ARG A 292 3.16 -13.75 -13.54
C ARG A 292 2.45 -13.37 -14.85
N SER A 293 1.40 -14.09 -15.20
CA SER A 293 0.60 -13.85 -16.41
C SER A 293 -0.10 -12.48 -16.36
N ILE A 294 -0.62 -12.09 -15.19
CA ILE A 294 -1.24 -10.78 -14.93
C ILE A 294 -0.21 -9.66 -15.09
N LEU A 295 1.00 -9.82 -14.53
CA LEU A 295 2.08 -8.84 -14.67
C LEU A 295 2.51 -8.72 -16.13
N LEU A 296 2.81 -9.83 -16.79
CA LEU A 296 3.36 -9.84 -18.16
C LEU A 296 2.30 -9.58 -19.25
N ARG A 297 1.01 -9.64 -18.90
CA ARG A 297 -0.14 -9.55 -19.80
C ARG A 297 -0.14 -10.64 -20.88
N VAL A 298 0.19 -11.85 -20.47
CA VAL A 298 0.14 -13.06 -21.30
C VAL A 298 -1.07 -13.88 -20.82
N PRO A 299 -1.84 -14.54 -21.71
CA PRO A 299 -2.94 -15.40 -21.27
C PRO A 299 -2.43 -16.52 -20.37
N TYR A 300 -3.17 -16.80 -19.30
CA TYR A 300 -2.91 -17.96 -18.45
C TYR A 300 -3.27 -19.25 -19.19
N GLN A 301 -2.42 -20.27 -19.07
CA GLN A 301 -2.67 -21.61 -19.59
C GLN A 301 -2.74 -22.58 -18.42
N HIS A 302 -3.88 -23.22 -18.26
CA HIS A 302 -4.11 -24.18 -17.18
C HIS A 302 -3.40 -25.51 -17.49
N ASP A 303 -2.80 -26.14 -16.48
CA ASP A 303 -2.01 -27.36 -16.66
C ASP A 303 -2.93 -28.58 -16.86
N PRO A 304 -2.88 -29.29 -17.99
CA PRO A 304 -3.73 -30.46 -18.23
C PRO A 304 -3.45 -31.63 -17.26
N ARG A 305 -2.38 -31.58 -16.47
CA ARG A 305 -2.05 -32.62 -15.48
C ARG A 305 -3.02 -32.66 -14.30
N PHE A 306 -3.81 -31.61 -14.06
CA PHE A 306 -4.79 -31.58 -12.98
C PHE A 306 -5.84 -32.70 -13.10
N GLU A 307 -6.37 -32.93 -14.30
CA GLU A 307 -7.37 -33.98 -14.58
C GLU A 307 -6.87 -35.37 -14.14
N ARG A 308 -5.63 -35.72 -14.51
CA ARG A 308 -4.99 -36.98 -14.11
C ARG A 308 -4.79 -37.05 -12.60
N ALA A 309 -4.34 -35.96 -11.96
CA ALA A 309 -4.11 -35.92 -10.53
C ALA A 309 -5.42 -36.10 -9.73
N PHE A 310 -6.52 -35.47 -10.15
CA PHE A 310 -7.84 -35.67 -9.56
C PHE A 310 -8.36 -37.09 -9.75
N THR A 311 -8.23 -37.65 -10.95
CA THR A 311 -8.64 -39.04 -11.24
C THR A 311 -7.94 -40.04 -10.31
N HIS A 312 -6.63 -39.86 -10.11
CA HIS A 312 -5.87 -40.69 -9.20
C HIS A 312 -6.25 -40.49 -7.73
N LEU A 313 -6.56 -39.26 -7.30
CA LEU A 313 -7.05 -39.00 -5.94
C LEU A 313 -8.44 -39.63 -5.72
N ASP A 314 -9.37 -39.48 -6.66
CA ASP A 314 -10.69 -40.13 -6.60
C ASP A 314 -10.54 -41.65 -6.43
N SER A 315 -9.69 -42.29 -7.25
CA SER A 315 -9.44 -43.72 -7.13
C SER A 315 -8.86 -44.15 -5.77
N ALA A 316 -8.07 -43.27 -5.13
CA ALA A 316 -7.49 -43.53 -3.82
C ALA A 316 -8.52 -43.35 -2.70
N LEU A 317 -9.40 -42.36 -2.82
CA LEU A 317 -10.53 -42.17 -1.91
C LEU A 317 -11.54 -43.32 -1.99
N ASP A 318 -11.79 -43.88 -3.18
CA ASP A 318 -12.69 -45.03 -3.32
C ASP A 318 -12.13 -46.29 -2.65
N ARG A 319 -10.80 -46.49 -2.68
CA ARG A 319 -10.15 -47.55 -1.88
C ARG A 319 -10.34 -47.34 -0.38
N ILE A 320 -10.20 -46.10 0.10
CA ILE A 320 -10.41 -45.77 1.52
C ILE A 320 -11.87 -45.99 1.94
N ARG A 321 -12.83 -45.64 1.08
CA ARG A 321 -14.26 -45.87 1.32
C ARG A 321 -14.59 -47.35 1.46
N ALA A 322 -13.91 -48.20 0.70
CA ALA A 322 -14.06 -49.65 0.79
C ALA A 322 -13.40 -50.24 2.06
N SER A 323 -12.40 -49.57 2.63
CA SER A 323 -11.67 -50.03 3.82
C SER A 323 -12.18 -49.35 5.11
N HIS A 324 -13.19 -49.92 5.79
CA HIS A 324 -13.68 -49.60 7.16
C HIS A 324 -13.37 -48.20 7.77
N ALA A 325 -13.44 -47.10 6.99
CA ALA A 325 -13.19 -45.75 7.47
C ALA A 325 -14.46 -45.19 8.12
N THR A 326 -14.30 -44.28 9.08
CA THR A 326 -15.45 -43.71 9.80
C THR A 326 -16.23 -42.79 8.85
N ALA A 327 -17.56 -42.78 8.93
CA ALA A 327 -18.41 -41.93 8.08
C ALA A 327 -18.03 -40.43 8.16
N SER A 328 -17.56 -39.95 9.31
CA SER A 328 -17.09 -38.57 9.51
C SER A 328 -15.84 -38.23 8.70
N GLU A 329 -14.88 -39.15 8.59
CA GLU A 329 -13.62 -38.94 7.87
C GLU A 329 -13.81 -39.00 6.36
N ILE A 330 -14.62 -39.96 5.89
CA ILE A 330 -15.01 -40.05 4.48
C ILE A 330 -15.68 -38.74 4.05
N LYS A 331 -16.53 -38.18 4.92
CA LYS A 331 -17.18 -36.88 4.69
C LYS A 331 -16.16 -35.73 4.66
N ALA A 332 -15.19 -35.70 5.59
CA ALA A 332 -14.13 -34.69 5.62
C ALA A 332 -13.25 -34.73 4.35
N LEU A 333 -12.82 -35.92 3.93
CA LEU A 333 -12.07 -36.12 2.68
C LEU A 333 -12.91 -35.75 1.45
N GLY A 334 -14.21 -36.04 1.47
CA GLY A 334 -15.18 -35.62 0.45
C GLY A 334 -15.29 -34.11 0.31
N PHE A 335 -15.33 -33.37 1.43
CA PHE A 335 -15.31 -31.91 1.39
C PHE A 335 -13.99 -31.37 0.85
N LEU A 336 -12.85 -31.97 1.22
CA LEU A 336 -11.54 -31.57 0.71
C LEU A 336 -11.46 -31.68 -0.81
N ILE A 337 -11.80 -32.85 -1.36
CA ILE A 337 -11.71 -33.03 -2.81
C ILE A 337 -12.70 -32.13 -3.56
N THR A 338 -13.89 -31.91 -3.01
CA THR A 338 -14.89 -31.00 -3.59
C THR A 338 -14.36 -29.56 -3.63
N ASN A 339 -13.72 -29.10 -2.54
CA ASN A 339 -13.09 -27.78 -2.49
C ASN A 339 -11.93 -27.67 -3.49
N LEU A 340 -11.07 -28.69 -3.58
CA LEU A 340 -9.97 -28.70 -4.55
C LEU A 340 -10.47 -28.66 -5.99
N LYS A 341 -11.46 -29.48 -6.35
CA LYS A 341 -12.07 -29.47 -7.70
C LYS A 341 -12.69 -28.12 -8.03
N ALA A 342 -13.30 -27.46 -7.06
CA ALA A 342 -13.89 -26.15 -7.29
C ALA A 342 -12.83 -25.04 -7.45
N ILE A 343 -11.73 -25.09 -6.68
CA ILE A 343 -10.58 -24.18 -6.88
C ILE A 343 -9.98 -24.40 -8.27
N ASP A 344 -9.86 -25.64 -8.71
CA ASP A 344 -9.35 -26.00 -10.03
C ASP A 344 -10.24 -25.45 -11.15
N ALA A 345 -11.56 -25.64 -11.05
CA ALA A 345 -12.52 -25.10 -12.00
C ALA A 345 -12.43 -23.56 -12.12
N GLN A 346 -12.26 -22.87 -10.99
CA GLN A 346 -12.06 -21.42 -10.94
C GLN A 346 -10.77 -20.99 -11.66
N LEU A 347 -9.67 -21.75 -11.51
CA LEU A 347 -8.41 -21.49 -12.20
C LEU A 347 -8.50 -21.81 -13.71
N ALA A 348 -9.17 -22.91 -14.07
CA ALA A 348 -9.32 -23.33 -15.46
C ALA A 348 -10.21 -22.39 -16.27
N ASN A 349 -11.30 -21.88 -15.67
CA ASN A 349 -12.28 -21.06 -16.36
C ASN A 349 -11.94 -19.56 -16.40
N ILE A 350 -10.85 -19.15 -15.75
CA ILE A 350 -10.52 -17.74 -15.56
C ILE A 350 -10.30 -16.96 -16.86
N GLU A 351 -9.84 -17.62 -17.93
CA GLU A 351 -9.66 -17.03 -19.26
C GLU A 351 -10.83 -17.35 -20.21
N SER A 352 -11.53 -18.47 -20.04
CA SER A 352 -12.65 -18.88 -20.91
C SER A 352 -13.89 -18.03 -20.66
N GLU A 353 -14.24 -17.74 -19.41
CA GLU A 353 -15.32 -16.81 -19.06
C GLU A 353 -15.04 -15.38 -19.56
N GLN A 354 -13.77 -15.01 -19.73
CA GLN A 354 -13.39 -13.71 -20.30
C GLN A 354 -13.55 -13.67 -21.83
N ALA A 355 -13.32 -14.78 -22.53
CA ALA A 355 -13.49 -14.89 -23.97
C ALA A 355 -14.97 -14.88 -24.38
N ILE A 356 -15.84 -15.42 -23.52
CA ILE A 356 -17.30 -15.54 -23.77
C ILE A 356 -18.06 -14.27 -23.36
N ALA A 357 -17.46 -13.38 -22.56
CA ALA A 357 -18.11 -12.16 -22.10
C ALA A 357 -18.22 -11.09 -23.22
N GLU A 358 -19.09 -11.32 -24.19
CA GLU A 358 -19.76 -10.29 -24.97
C GLU A 358 -20.56 -9.34 -24.05
N PRO A 359 -20.93 -8.13 -24.50
CA PRO A 359 -21.51 -7.10 -23.64
C PRO A 359 -22.97 -7.38 -23.33
N GLN A 360 -23.25 -8.36 -22.46
CA GLN A 360 -24.56 -8.48 -21.83
C GLN A 360 -24.56 -7.73 -20.50
N ASN A 361 -25.51 -6.80 -20.42
CA ASN A 361 -25.79 -5.94 -19.28
C ASN A 361 -26.35 -6.77 -18.14
N ASP A 362 -25.50 -7.37 -17.33
CA ASP A 362 -25.94 -8.10 -16.14
C ASP A 362 -26.05 -7.13 -14.95
N PRO A 363 -27.26 -6.85 -14.42
CA PRO A 363 -27.49 -5.85 -13.38
C PRO A 363 -27.11 -6.31 -11.96
N GLU A 364 -26.77 -7.59 -11.77
CA GLU A 364 -26.62 -8.21 -10.44
C GLU A 364 -25.28 -7.92 -9.74
N ASN A 365 -24.25 -7.43 -10.45
CA ASN A 365 -22.93 -7.17 -9.85
C ASN A 365 -22.78 -5.75 -9.26
N ARG A 366 -23.89 -5.15 -8.83
CA ARG A 366 -23.92 -3.82 -8.18
C ARG A 366 -23.56 -3.93 -6.71
N LEU A 367 -22.25 -3.90 -6.42
CA LEU A 367 -21.75 -3.55 -5.09
C LEU A 367 -22.37 -2.20 -4.66
N ALA A 368 -22.94 -2.18 -3.45
CA ALA A 368 -23.70 -1.06 -2.90
C ALA A 368 -22.98 0.29 -3.05
N ASP A 369 -23.72 1.26 -3.59
CA ASP A 369 -23.30 2.60 -3.97
C ASP A 369 -23.27 3.50 -2.72
N ASP A 370 -22.12 3.60 -2.05
CA ASP A 370 -21.91 4.60 -0.99
C ASP A 370 -21.35 5.90 -1.62
N LYS A 371 -22.25 6.66 -2.26
CA LYS A 371 -21.97 8.00 -2.78
C LYS A 371 -22.06 9.00 -1.63
N LEU A 372 -20.91 9.45 -1.14
CA LEU A 372 -20.83 10.67 -0.32
C LEU A 372 -20.32 11.81 -1.21
N THR A 373 -21.24 12.65 -1.69
CA THR A 373 -20.94 13.85 -2.49
C THR A 373 -21.59 15.10 -1.91
N GLY A 374 -21.92 15.13 -0.63
CA GLY A 374 -22.43 16.32 0.05
C GLY A 374 -21.33 17.07 0.81
N PHE A 375 -21.32 18.41 0.73
CA PHE A 375 -20.60 19.25 1.70
C PHE A 375 -21.06 18.97 3.14
N ASP A 376 -22.31 18.51 3.30
CA ASP A 376 -22.88 18.09 4.58
C ASP A 376 -22.19 16.84 5.16
N ASP A 377 -21.77 15.88 4.33
CA ASP A 377 -21.00 14.71 4.80
C ASP A 377 -19.59 15.08 5.26
N ILE A 378 -18.97 16.05 4.57
CA ILE A 378 -17.66 16.59 4.95
C ILE A 378 -17.77 17.30 6.30
N TRP A 379 -18.81 18.12 6.46
CA TRP A 379 -19.10 18.82 7.72
C TRP A 379 -19.46 17.85 8.85
N GLN A 380 -20.25 16.81 8.57
CA GLN A 380 -20.66 15.81 9.56
C GLN A 380 -19.48 14.93 9.98
N ARG A 381 -18.59 14.53 9.06
CA ARG A 381 -17.34 13.83 9.39
C ARG A 381 -16.36 14.74 10.16
N LEU A 382 -16.27 16.02 9.81
CA LEU A 382 -15.47 16.97 10.57
C LEU A 382 -16.02 17.17 11.99
N LYS A 383 -17.35 17.28 12.14
CA LYS A 383 -18.05 17.38 13.42
C LYS A 383 -17.91 16.11 14.28
N LEU A 384 -17.94 14.93 13.66
CA LEU A 384 -17.69 13.65 14.35
C LEU A 384 -16.23 13.54 14.81
N ASN A 385 -15.29 14.07 14.03
CA ASN A 385 -13.86 14.11 14.38
C ASN A 385 -13.48 15.25 15.34
N LEU A 386 -14.37 16.22 15.58
CA LEU A 386 -14.22 17.32 16.55
C LEU A 386 -14.61 16.92 17.99
N THR A 387 -14.89 15.64 18.22
CA THR A 387 -15.15 15.14 19.57
C THR A 387 -13.84 14.81 20.30
N PRO A 388 -13.70 15.16 21.60
CA PRO A 388 -12.48 14.95 22.38
C PRO A 388 -12.07 13.47 22.55
N GLU A 389 -12.97 12.52 22.23
CA GLU A 389 -12.68 11.09 22.21
C GLU A 389 -11.97 10.61 20.93
N SER A 390 -12.02 11.39 19.84
CA SER A 390 -11.40 11.00 18.57
C SER A 390 -9.87 10.90 18.70
N ALA A 391 -9.30 9.79 18.22
CA ALA A 391 -7.86 9.60 18.16
C ALA A 391 -7.16 10.70 17.32
N LEU A 392 -7.85 11.24 16.32
CA LEU A 392 -7.33 12.31 15.46
C LEU A 392 -7.27 13.66 16.18
N PHE A 393 -8.31 14.02 16.93
CA PHE A 393 -8.33 15.25 17.73
C PHE A 393 -7.23 15.23 18.80
N ARG A 394 -7.09 14.11 19.54
CA ARG A 394 -6.00 13.92 20.51
C ARG A 394 -4.62 14.01 19.87
N HIS A 395 -4.46 13.45 18.67
CA HIS A 395 -3.21 13.57 17.91
C HIS A 395 -2.93 15.01 17.49
N ALA A 396 -3.93 15.74 16.97
CA ALA A 396 -3.80 17.13 16.56
C ALA A 396 -3.37 18.04 17.72
N VAL A 397 -4.02 17.92 18.88
CA VAL A 397 -3.68 18.68 20.10
C VAL A 397 -2.27 18.33 20.58
N ARG A 398 -1.94 17.03 20.64
CA ARG A 398 -0.60 16.58 21.05
C ARG A 398 0.49 17.14 20.13
N MET A 399 0.28 17.08 18.82
CA MET A 399 1.25 17.60 17.83
C MET A 399 1.41 19.11 17.93
N SER A 400 0.30 19.83 18.02
CA SER A 400 0.29 21.29 18.20
C SER A 400 1.06 21.69 19.47
N LEU A 401 0.82 20.99 20.59
CA LEU A 401 1.51 21.24 21.85
C LEU A 401 3.00 20.92 21.78
N VAL A 402 3.38 19.79 21.16
CA VAL A 402 4.81 19.42 20.97
C VAL A 402 5.54 20.45 20.11
N LEU A 403 4.94 20.88 18.99
CA LEU A 403 5.56 21.90 18.13
C LEU A 403 5.62 23.27 18.82
N CYS A 404 4.61 23.65 19.59
CA CYS A 404 4.60 24.89 20.36
C CYS A 404 5.67 24.91 21.45
N VAL A 405 5.78 23.83 22.23
CA VAL A 405 6.81 23.70 23.27
C VAL A 405 8.20 23.64 22.64
N GLY A 406 8.35 22.92 21.53
CA GLY A 406 9.60 22.89 20.77
C GLY A 406 10.00 24.29 20.28
N TYR A 407 9.05 25.06 19.73
CA TYR A 407 9.30 26.42 19.30
C TYR A 407 9.63 27.37 20.46
N ALA A 408 8.90 27.29 21.58
CA ALA A 408 9.20 28.06 22.77
C ALA A 408 10.62 27.78 23.28
N PHE A 409 11.03 26.50 23.32
CA PHE A 409 12.38 26.11 23.69
C PHE A 409 13.45 26.69 22.77
N ILE A 410 13.21 26.73 21.45
CA ILE A 410 14.13 27.35 20.47
C ILE A 410 14.29 28.84 20.76
N GLN A 411 13.18 29.54 21.04
CA GLN A 411 13.21 30.97 21.39
C GLN A 411 13.95 31.24 22.70
N PHE A 412 13.75 30.39 23.73
CA PHE A 412 14.46 30.54 25.00
C PHE A 412 15.96 30.23 24.92
N THR A 413 16.34 29.25 24.08
CA THR A 413 17.74 28.80 23.98
C THR A 413 18.54 29.57 22.93
N GLY A 414 17.89 30.32 22.05
CA GLY A 414 18.55 31.07 20.97
C GLY A 414 19.32 30.18 19.98
N LEU A 415 18.97 28.88 19.90
CA LEU A 415 19.68 27.93 19.05
C LEU A 415 19.50 28.29 17.58
N GLN A 416 20.59 28.69 16.91
CA GLN A 416 20.60 29.07 15.49
C GLN A 416 20.05 27.98 14.54
N HIS A 417 20.02 26.72 14.97
CA HIS A 417 19.52 25.57 14.19
C HIS A 417 18.42 24.79 14.91
N GLY A 418 17.70 25.44 15.84
CA GLY A 418 16.67 24.81 16.66
C GLY A 418 15.52 24.17 15.86
N TYR A 419 15.29 24.58 14.62
CA TYR A 419 14.22 24.07 13.74
C TYR A 419 14.29 22.57 13.48
N TRP A 420 15.47 21.96 13.62
CA TRP A 420 15.59 20.51 13.56
C TRP A 420 14.75 19.80 14.62
N ILE A 421 14.53 20.40 15.80
CA ILE A 421 13.68 19.85 16.86
C ILE A 421 12.21 19.78 16.40
N LEU A 422 11.74 20.78 15.65
CA LEU A 422 10.39 20.78 15.07
C LEU A 422 10.27 19.70 13.99
N LEU A 423 11.28 19.62 13.10
CA LEU A 423 11.34 18.61 12.05
C LEU A 423 11.40 17.19 12.64
N THR A 424 12.21 16.99 13.68
CA THR A 424 12.37 15.69 14.32
C THR A 424 11.06 15.23 14.96
N SER A 425 10.38 16.15 15.64
CA SER A 425 9.11 15.92 16.30
C SER A 425 8.02 15.55 15.28
N LEU A 426 7.96 16.25 14.15
CA LEU A 426 7.01 15.95 13.08
C LEU A 426 7.15 14.52 12.52
N PHE A 427 8.38 14.05 12.30
CA PHE A 427 8.61 12.71 11.74
C PHE A 427 8.44 11.57 12.75
N VAL A 428 8.71 11.82 14.04
CA VAL A 428 8.63 10.81 15.09
C VAL A 428 7.20 10.61 15.54
N CYS A 429 6.45 11.70 15.72
CA CYS A 429 5.11 11.62 16.23
C CYS A 429 4.14 11.15 15.15
N GLN A 430 3.72 9.88 15.24
CA GLN A 430 2.70 9.31 14.38
C GLN A 430 1.34 9.26 15.11
N PRO A 431 0.22 9.17 14.36
CA PRO A 431 -1.11 9.00 14.96
C PRO A 431 -1.18 7.78 15.89
N ASN A 432 -0.46 6.70 15.55
CA ASN A 432 -0.40 5.48 16.35
C ASN A 432 0.78 5.50 17.34
N TYR A 433 0.50 5.14 18.60
CA TYR A 433 1.50 5.10 19.68
C TYR A 433 2.61 4.07 19.44
N SER A 434 2.26 2.87 18.97
CA SER A 434 3.22 1.81 18.62
C SER A 434 4.19 2.25 17.51
N ALA A 435 3.67 2.94 16.50
CA ALA A 435 4.44 3.44 15.38
C ALA A 435 5.37 4.60 15.79
N THR A 436 4.91 5.46 16.71
CA THR A 436 5.72 6.53 17.34
C THR A 436 6.90 5.92 18.12
N ARG A 437 6.66 4.89 18.94
CA ARG A 437 7.72 4.22 19.72
C ARG A 437 8.77 3.56 18.82
N ARG A 438 8.35 2.91 17.73
CA ARG A 438 9.26 2.30 16.75
C ARG A 438 10.15 3.35 16.07
N ARG A 439 9.59 4.49 15.66
CA ARG A 439 10.35 5.59 15.04
C ARG A 439 11.30 6.28 16.01
N LEU A 440 10.86 6.48 17.25
CA LEU A 440 11.72 7.04 18.30
C LEU A 440 12.91 6.09 18.58
N ALA A 441 12.66 4.78 18.70
CA ALA A 441 13.72 3.80 18.88
C ALA A 441 14.71 3.79 17.70
N LEU A 442 14.21 3.81 16.45
CA LEU A 442 15.04 3.92 15.25
C LEU A 442 15.88 5.20 15.25
N ARG A 443 15.32 6.32 15.73
CA ARG A 443 16.04 7.59 15.80
C ARG A 443 17.12 7.58 16.89
N ILE A 444 16.81 7.06 18.07
CA ILE A 444 17.77 6.92 19.17
C ILE A 444 18.91 5.99 18.74
N ILE A 445 18.60 4.80 18.23
CA ILE A 445 19.58 3.85 17.71
C ILE A 445 20.38 4.48 16.56
N GLY A 446 19.73 5.23 15.68
CA GLY A 446 20.39 5.98 14.61
C GLY A 446 21.35 7.05 15.12
N THR A 447 21.00 7.78 16.17
CA THR A 447 21.86 8.81 16.78
C THR A 447 23.01 8.21 17.59
N PHE A 448 22.79 7.09 18.28
CA PHE A 448 23.83 6.40 19.07
C PHE A 448 24.75 5.49 18.25
N GLY A 449 24.21 4.80 17.25
CA GLY A 449 24.99 3.93 16.36
C GLY A 449 25.84 4.71 15.35
N TRP A 450 25.51 5.98 15.09
CA TRP A 450 26.21 6.86 14.16
C TRP A 450 26.73 8.12 14.87
N GLY A 451 27.53 7.96 15.91
CA GLY A 451 28.23 9.08 16.54
C GLY A 451 29.20 9.75 15.55
N GLY A 452 28.86 10.96 15.08
CA GLY A 452 29.88 11.96 14.73
C GLY A 452 29.81 12.68 13.38
N ARG A 453 28.96 12.33 12.39
CA ARG A 453 28.90 13.08 11.11
C ARG A 453 27.47 13.32 10.60
N TRP A 454 27.17 14.61 10.44
CA TRP A 454 25.96 15.27 9.92
C TRP A 454 25.63 14.89 8.45
N PRO A 455 24.44 15.24 7.91
CA PRO A 455 23.35 14.33 7.58
C PRO A 455 23.21 14.10 6.06
N ALA A 456 23.25 12.85 5.60
CA ALA A 456 22.99 12.53 4.19
C ALA A 456 22.06 11.32 3.95
N LEU A 457 21.65 10.59 5.00
CA LEU A 457 21.04 9.26 4.81
C LEU A 457 19.67 9.06 5.49
N ALA A 458 18.95 10.14 5.82
CA ALA A 458 17.54 10.01 6.21
C ALA A 458 16.60 9.66 5.02
N LEU A 459 17.12 9.56 3.80
CA LEU A 459 16.36 9.23 2.58
C LEU A 459 16.33 7.74 2.22
N ALA A 460 17.00 6.86 2.98
CA ALA A 460 17.19 5.45 2.59
C ALA A 460 16.54 4.44 3.54
N CYS A 461 15.34 4.72 4.07
CA CYS A 461 14.54 3.68 4.71
C CYS A 461 13.25 3.48 3.89
N PRO A 462 13.17 2.42 3.06
CA PRO A 462 11.95 2.13 2.32
C PRO A 462 10.83 1.81 3.32
N VAL A 463 9.75 2.55 3.16
CA VAL A 463 8.46 2.25 3.80
C VAL A 463 7.99 0.92 3.24
N HIS A 464 8.13 -0.14 4.03
CA HIS A 464 7.32 -1.35 3.96
C HIS A 464 6.61 -1.54 5.29
#